data_AF-A0A3D8WZP6-F1
#
_entry.id   AF-A0A3D8WZP6-F1
#
_cell.length_a   1.000
_cell.length_b   1.000
_cell.length_c   1.000
_cell.angle_alpha   90.00
_cell.angle_beta   90.00
_cell.angle_gamma   90.00
#
_symmetry.space_group_name_H-M   'P 1'
#
loop_
_entity.id
_entity.type
_entity.pdbx_description
1 polymer ?
#
loop_
_entity_poly.entity_id
_entity_poly.type
_entity_poly.pdbx_seq_one_letter_code
_entity_poly.pdbx_strand_id
1 'polypeptide(L)'
;MLVGEILNKIITKEITINELAKMYSVTDQTIQRKIKKLGYEWDKKKSTYKYIGKSTQPLDTDFSTLFRKKQTSHYKHGQVKNKDKKKASYSNNTSDILDVLLIRTKAPPKRVYQGFYFDKDVLSIINSVPKNYKSELINEALRKVFKEKGLL
;
A
#
# COMPACT_ATOMS: atom_id res chain seq x y z
N MET A 1 -19.94 -3.82 13.42
CA MET A 1 -20.26 -5.23 13.77
C MET A 1 -18.95 -5.88 14.13
N LEU A 2 -18.89 -6.54 15.29
CA LEU A 2 -17.66 -7.17 15.76
C LEU A 2 -17.31 -8.37 14.88
N VAL A 3 -16.01 -8.69 14.79
CA VAL A 3 -15.52 -9.88 14.08
C VAL A 3 -16.18 -11.15 14.63
N GLY A 4 -16.30 -11.27 15.96
CA GLY A 4 -16.93 -12.42 16.60
C GLY A 4 -18.40 -12.60 16.21
N GLU A 5 -19.17 -11.51 16.19
CA GLU A 5 -20.58 -11.52 15.79
C GLU A 5 -20.76 -11.93 14.33
N ILE A 6 -19.91 -11.43 13.43
CA ILE A 6 -19.98 -11.75 12.01
C ILE A 6 -19.66 -13.22 11.77
N LEU A 7 -18.64 -13.75 12.45
CA LEU A 7 -18.29 -15.17 12.33
C LEU A 7 -19.43 -16.06 12.83
N ASN A 8 -20.06 -15.71 13.95
CA ASN A 8 -21.23 -16.44 14.46
C ASN A 8 -22.41 -16.38 13.49
N LYS A 9 -22.73 -15.20 12.93
CA LYS A 9 -23.81 -15.05 11.94
C LYS A 9 -23.56 -15.84 10.64
N ILE A 10 -22.30 -16.01 10.25
CA ILE A 10 -21.92 -16.87 9.12
C ILE A 10 -22.10 -18.35 9.49
N ILE A 11 -21.75 -18.75 10.72
CA ILE A 11 -21.91 -20.13 11.22
C ILE A 11 -23.40 -20.48 11.35
N THR A 12 -24.23 -19.58 11.88
CA THR A 12 -25.69 -19.77 11.99
C THR A 12 -26.42 -19.64 10.66
N LYS A 13 -25.71 -19.32 9.57
CA LYS A 13 -26.24 -19.09 8.22
C LYS A 13 -27.27 -17.94 8.15
N GLU A 14 -27.29 -17.05 9.13
CA GLU A 14 -28.14 -15.86 9.13
C GLU A 14 -27.69 -14.84 8.09
N ILE A 15 -26.39 -14.79 7.79
CA ILE A 15 -25.83 -13.86 6.81
C ILE A 15 -24.85 -14.60 5.91
N THR A 16 -25.00 -14.40 4.61
CA THR A 16 -24.08 -14.93 3.59
C THR A 16 -22.90 -13.98 3.36
N ILE A 17 -21.79 -14.52 2.84
CA ILE A 17 -20.61 -13.71 2.46
C ILE A 17 -20.98 -12.64 1.42
N ASN A 18 -21.91 -12.94 0.52
CA ASN A 18 -22.39 -12.03 -0.52
C ASN A 18 -23.19 -10.85 0.09
N GLU A 19 -24.02 -11.10 1.09
CA GLU A 19 -24.73 -10.02 1.80
C GLU A 19 -23.76 -9.12 2.58
N LEU A 20 -22.78 -9.71 3.26
CA LEU A 20 -21.68 -8.96 3.86
C LEU A 20 -20.93 -8.11 2.82
N ALA A 21 -20.71 -8.65 1.62
CA ALA A 21 -20.02 -7.97 0.53
C ALA A 21 -20.79 -6.72 0.09
N LYS A 22 -22.11 -6.86 -0.09
CA LYS A 22 -23.02 -5.74 -0.39
C LYS A 22 -23.02 -4.70 0.72
N MET A 23 -23.15 -5.12 1.98
CA MET A 23 -23.18 -4.21 3.14
C MET A 23 -21.93 -3.33 3.25
N TYR A 24 -20.75 -3.91 3.01
CA TYR A 24 -19.48 -3.20 3.11
C TYR A 24 -19.02 -2.61 1.76
N SER A 25 -19.81 -2.75 0.69
CA SER A 25 -19.45 -2.33 -0.68
C SER A 25 -18.09 -2.89 -1.13
N VAL A 26 -17.84 -4.15 -0.83
CA VAL A 26 -16.62 -4.89 -1.18
C VAL A 26 -16.97 -6.18 -1.89
N THR A 27 -15.97 -6.87 -2.46
CA THR A 27 -16.17 -8.18 -3.07
C THR A 27 -16.08 -9.32 -2.05
N ASP A 28 -16.75 -10.44 -2.33
CA ASP A 28 -16.67 -11.68 -1.52
C ASP A 28 -15.23 -12.11 -1.24
N GLN A 29 -14.37 -12.02 -2.27
CA GLN A 29 -12.95 -12.31 -2.15
C GLN A 29 -12.24 -11.38 -1.16
N THR A 30 -12.63 -10.11 -1.12
CA THR A 30 -12.08 -9.14 -0.16
C THR A 30 -12.43 -9.55 1.26
N ILE A 31 -13.68 -9.94 1.53
CA ILE A 31 -14.11 -10.42 2.84
C ILE A 31 -13.33 -11.66 3.25
N GLN A 32 -13.25 -12.67 2.38
CA GLN A 32 -12.49 -13.89 2.65
C GLN A 32 -11.01 -13.59 2.95
N ARG A 33 -10.39 -12.68 2.20
CA ARG A 33 -9.01 -12.24 2.45
C ARG A 33 -8.85 -11.52 3.79
N LYS A 34 -9.82 -10.71 4.21
CA LYS A 34 -9.78 -10.03 5.52
C LYS A 34 -9.93 -11.01 6.67
N ILE A 35 -10.84 -11.96 6.58
CA ILE A 35 -11.02 -13.03 7.57
C ILE A 35 -9.73 -13.87 7.65
N LYS A 36 -9.13 -14.22 6.51
CA LYS A 36 -7.83 -14.91 6.47
C LYS A 36 -6.70 -14.10 7.11
N LYS A 37 -6.67 -12.78 6.88
CA LYS A 37 -5.68 -11.87 7.48
C LYS A 37 -5.81 -11.80 9.01
N LEU A 38 -7.02 -11.97 9.54
CA LEU A 38 -7.27 -12.08 10.98
C LEU A 38 -6.83 -13.43 11.56
N GLY A 39 -6.28 -14.35 10.75
CA GLY A 39 -5.83 -15.65 11.22
C GLY A 39 -6.94 -16.69 11.26
N TYR A 40 -8.08 -16.45 10.62
CA TYR A 40 -9.15 -17.44 10.50
C TYR A 40 -9.08 -18.17 9.17
N GLU A 41 -9.10 -19.50 9.21
CA GLU A 41 -9.18 -20.35 8.04
C GLU A 41 -10.53 -21.06 7.99
N TRP A 42 -11.08 -21.21 6.79
CA TRP A 42 -12.35 -21.88 6.60
C TRP A 42 -12.17 -23.39 6.64
N ASP A 43 -12.77 -24.05 7.63
CA ASP A 43 -12.85 -25.50 7.68
C ASP A 43 -14.08 -25.96 6.87
N LYS A 44 -13.83 -26.47 5.66
CA LYS A 44 -14.89 -26.98 4.76
C LYS A 44 -15.69 -28.13 5.38
N LYS A 45 -15.09 -28.94 6.27
CA LYS A 45 -15.75 -30.12 6.83
C LYS A 45 -16.76 -29.74 7.91
N LYS A 46 -16.42 -28.73 8.70
CA LYS A 46 -17.28 -28.23 9.79
C LYS A 46 -18.14 -27.05 9.37
N SER A 47 -17.91 -26.48 8.19
CA SER A 47 -18.52 -25.22 7.75
C SER A 47 -18.32 -24.08 8.76
N THR A 48 -17.13 -24.06 9.39
CA THR A 48 -16.79 -23.09 10.45
C THR A 48 -15.43 -22.47 10.21
N TYR A 49 -15.26 -21.22 10.63
CA TYR A 49 -13.94 -20.58 10.67
C TYR A 49 -13.13 -21.03 11.89
N LYS A 50 -11.96 -21.61 11.66
CA LYS A 50 -11.00 -21.98 12.71
C LYS A 50 -9.93 -20.91 12.83
N TYR A 51 -9.66 -20.44 14.04
CA TYR A 51 -8.56 -19.52 14.31
C TYR A 51 -7.22 -20.28 14.36
N ILE A 52 -6.26 -19.85 13.54
CA ILE A 52 -4.90 -20.41 13.39
C ILE A 52 -3.85 -19.32 13.71
N GLY A 53 -4.28 -18.11 14.09
CA GLY A 53 -3.39 -17.00 14.43
C GLY A 53 -2.55 -17.27 15.69
N LYS A 54 -1.31 -16.79 15.69
CA LYS A 54 -0.39 -16.85 16.85
C LYS A 54 -0.66 -15.77 17.92
N SER A 55 -1.54 -14.80 17.65
CA SER A 55 -1.91 -13.69 18.54
C SER A 55 -3.21 -13.95 19.30
N THR A 56 -3.57 -13.09 20.24
CA THR A 56 -4.89 -13.09 20.88
C THR A 56 -6.00 -12.97 19.84
N GLN A 57 -7.07 -13.75 20.02
CA GLN A 57 -8.17 -13.85 19.06
C GLN A 57 -8.91 -12.50 18.98
N PRO A 58 -8.95 -11.83 17.81
CA PRO A 58 -9.48 -10.48 17.69
C PRO A 58 -11.01 -10.48 17.58
N LEU A 59 -11.71 -11.05 18.57
CA LEU A 59 -13.17 -11.13 18.61
C LEU A 59 -13.82 -9.74 18.74
N ASP A 60 -13.21 -8.87 19.54
CA ASP A 60 -13.72 -7.52 19.87
C ASP A 60 -13.26 -6.44 18.88
N THR A 61 -12.66 -6.85 17.76
CA THR A 61 -12.28 -5.89 16.72
C THR A 61 -13.50 -5.60 15.84
N ASP A 62 -13.81 -4.32 15.61
CA ASP A 62 -14.86 -3.94 14.66
C ASP A 62 -14.44 -4.30 13.23
N PHE A 63 -15.25 -5.12 12.56
CA PHE A 63 -14.95 -5.67 11.24
C PHE A 63 -14.86 -4.58 10.17
N SER A 64 -15.55 -3.46 10.37
CA SER A 64 -15.49 -2.30 9.47
C SER A 64 -14.07 -1.71 9.35
N THR A 65 -13.27 -1.81 10.42
CA THR A 65 -11.89 -1.31 10.46
C THR A 65 -10.97 -2.07 9.50
N LEU A 66 -11.34 -3.29 9.12
CA LEU A 66 -10.60 -4.10 8.15
C LEU A 66 -10.67 -3.53 6.74
N PHE A 67 -11.74 -2.79 6.43
CA PHE A 67 -12.00 -2.18 5.13
C PHE A 67 -11.71 -0.69 5.10
N ARG A 68 -11.40 -0.07 6.24
CA ARG A 68 -10.87 1.29 6.24
C ARG A 68 -9.64 1.32 5.35
N LYS A 69 -9.83 1.90 4.17
CA LYS A 69 -8.75 2.42 3.33
C LYS A 69 -7.88 3.19 4.30
N LYS A 70 -6.59 2.85 4.41
CA LYS A 70 -5.62 3.68 5.10
C LYS A 70 -5.74 5.05 4.43
N GLN A 71 -6.56 5.93 5.01
CA GLN A 71 -6.45 7.34 4.72
C GLN A 71 -5.05 7.64 5.24
N THR A 72 -4.12 7.81 4.31
CA THR A 72 -2.94 8.60 4.59
C THR A 72 -3.48 9.88 5.18
N SER A 73 -3.32 10.02 6.50
CA SER A 73 -3.63 11.22 7.23
C SER A 73 -2.86 12.35 6.57
N HIS A 74 -3.51 13.03 5.62
CA HIS A 74 -3.20 14.40 5.31
C HIS A 74 -3.61 15.16 6.57
N TYR A 75 -2.67 15.21 7.53
CA TYR A 75 -2.75 16.15 8.62
C TYR A 75 -2.90 17.52 7.98
N LYS A 76 -4.12 18.05 8.07
CA LYS A 76 -4.40 19.44 7.83
C LYS A 76 -3.59 20.22 8.85
N HIS A 77 -2.43 20.74 8.44
CA HIS A 77 -1.82 21.81 9.20
C HIS A 77 -2.65 23.06 8.93
N GLY A 78 -3.35 23.52 9.96
CA GLY A 78 -4.08 24.77 9.96
C GLY A 78 -3.19 25.92 9.51
N GLN A 79 -3.84 26.86 8.83
CA GLN A 79 -3.33 28.16 8.43
C GLN A 79 -2.52 28.82 9.55
N VAL A 80 -1.23 29.09 9.31
CA VAL A 80 -0.51 30.18 10.00
C VAL A 80 0.43 30.87 9.00
N LYS A 81 -0.02 32.06 8.58
CA LYS A 81 0.70 33.29 8.23
C LYS A 81 2.07 33.20 7.52
N ASN A 82 2.07 33.81 6.33
CA ASN A 82 3.22 34.46 5.68
C ASN A 82 4.24 35.03 6.67
N LYS A 83 5.53 34.72 6.46
CA LYS A 83 6.63 35.68 6.54
C LYS A 83 7.94 35.15 5.92
N ASP A 84 8.41 35.94 4.97
CA ASP A 84 9.79 36.24 4.57
C ASP A 84 10.74 35.17 4.00
N LYS A 85 11.00 35.39 2.70
CA LYS A 85 12.26 35.25 1.95
C LYS A 85 13.52 34.97 2.78
N LYS A 86 14.30 33.97 2.37
CA LYS A 86 15.74 34.12 2.06
C LYS A 86 16.16 33.17 0.95
N LYS A 87 16.66 33.75 -0.16
CA LYS A 87 17.42 33.06 -1.21
C LYS A 87 18.71 32.53 -0.58
N ALA A 88 19.02 31.25 -0.77
CA ALA A 88 20.38 30.73 -0.63
C ALA A 88 20.79 30.17 -2.00
N SER A 89 21.81 30.77 -2.59
CA SER A 89 22.41 30.33 -3.85
C SER A 89 23.11 28.99 -3.63
N TYR A 90 22.70 27.96 -4.37
CA TYR A 90 23.49 26.74 -4.45
C TYR A 90 24.52 26.91 -5.55
N SER A 91 25.77 27.06 -5.11
CA SER A 91 26.98 26.85 -5.89
C SER A 91 26.91 25.47 -6.56
N ASN A 92 27.19 25.45 -7.86
CA ASN A 92 27.47 24.22 -8.60
C ASN A 92 28.64 23.49 -7.93
N ASN A 93 28.40 22.31 -7.35
CA ASN A 93 29.35 21.20 -7.34
C ASN A 93 28.63 19.92 -6.89
N THR A 94 28.65 18.93 -7.78
CA THR A 94 28.68 17.49 -7.52
C THR A 94 28.17 17.06 -6.15
N SER A 95 26.85 16.99 -5.98
CA SER A 95 26.27 16.27 -4.86
C SER A 95 26.51 14.78 -5.07
N ASP A 96 27.46 14.22 -4.34
CA ASP A 96 27.72 12.78 -4.33
C ASP A 96 26.45 12.04 -3.90
N ILE A 97 26.25 10.85 -4.45
CA ILE A 97 25.08 9.98 -4.18
C ILE A 97 24.91 9.75 -2.67
N LEU A 98 26.01 9.82 -1.91
CA LEU A 98 26.02 9.74 -0.45
C LEU A 98 25.32 10.92 0.23
N ASP A 99 25.45 12.14 -0.29
CA ASP A 99 24.76 13.32 0.24
C ASP A 99 23.25 13.23 0.00
N VAL A 100 22.83 12.68 -1.14
CA VAL A 100 21.41 12.48 -1.45
C VAL A 100 20.77 11.43 -0.54
N LEU A 101 21.54 10.41 -0.15
CA LEU A 101 21.06 9.35 0.76
C LEU A 101 20.99 9.81 2.22
N LEU A 102 21.92 10.67 2.65
CA LEU A 102 21.93 11.26 4.00
C LEU A 102 20.90 12.39 4.14
N ILE A 103 20.71 13.19 3.08
CA ILE A 103 19.76 14.30 3.03
C ILE A 103 18.38 13.75 2.61
N ARG A 104 17.69 13.17 3.57
CA ARG A 104 16.29 12.72 3.45
C ARG A 104 15.29 13.89 3.33
N THR A 105 15.63 14.98 2.64
CA THR A 105 14.88 16.25 2.67
C THR A 105 14.11 16.56 1.41
N LYS A 106 14.35 15.85 0.30
CA LYS A 106 13.55 16.05 -0.92
C LYS A 106 12.38 15.08 -0.92
N ALA A 107 11.18 15.64 -0.78
CA ALA A 107 9.95 14.89 -1.00
C ALA A 107 10.04 14.18 -2.36
N PRO A 108 9.67 12.89 -2.44
CA PRO A 108 9.74 12.16 -3.69
C PRO A 108 8.95 12.90 -4.76
N PRO A 109 9.45 13.00 -6.00
CA PRO A 109 8.73 13.68 -7.07
C PRO A 109 7.37 13.03 -7.27
N LYS A 110 6.36 13.83 -7.63
CA LYS A 110 5.01 13.34 -7.92
C LYS A 110 5.08 12.29 -9.02
N ARG A 111 4.73 11.04 -8.70
CA ARG A 111 4.76 9.91 -9.63
C ARG A 111 3.40 9.78 -10.32
N VAL A 112 3.40 9.56 -11.64
CA VAL A 112 2.22 9.19 -12.42
C VAL A 112 2.31 7.69 -12.70
N TYR A 113 1.23 6.95 -12.44
CA TYR A 113 1.18 5.52 -12.74
C TYR A 113 0.83 5.31 -14.21
N GLN A 114 1.67 4.54 -14.90
CA GLN A 114 1.45 4.06 -16.25
C GLN A 114 1.92 2.60 -16.32
N GLY A 115 1.11 1.72 -16.92
CA GLY A 115 1.45 0.31 -17.09
C GLY A 115 2.15 0.06 -18.44
N PHE A 116 3.22 -0.74 -18.42
CA PHE A 116 3.93 -1.20 -19.62
C PHE A 116 4.21 -2.70 -19.51
N TYR A 117 4.30 -3.37 -20.66
CA TYR A 117 4.81 -4.72 -20.74
C TYR A 117 6.34 -4.68 -20.79
N PHE A 118 6.98 -5.59 -20.06
CA PHE A 118 8.43 -5.78 -20.06
C PHE A 118 8.74 -7.21 -20.46
N ASP A 119 9.82 -7.39 -21.20
CA ASP A 119 10.35 -8.72 -21.50
C ASP A 119 10.85 -9.43 -20.22
N LYS A 120 10.94 -10.75 -20.30
CA LYS A 120 11.19 -11.62 -19.14
C LYS A 120 12.53 -11.34 -18.47
N ASP A 121 13.56 -11.08 -19.27
CA ASP A 121 14.90 -10.70 -18.84
C ASP A 121 14.90 -9.32 -18.15
N VAL A 122 14.29 -8.31 -18.76
CA VAL A 122 14.15 -6.97 -18.16
C VAL A 122 13.39 -7.01 -16.85
N LEU A 123 12.29 -7.77 -16.81
CA LEU A 123 11.47 -7.94 -15.61
C LEU A 123 12.26 -8.64 -14.48
N SER A 124 13.14 -9.57 -14.82
CA SER A 124 13.99 -10.26 -13.82
C SER A 124 14.94 -9.29 -13.12
N ILE A 125 15.56 -8.37 -13.88
CA ILE A 125 16.44 -7.31 -13.36
C ILE A 125 15.64 -6.36 -12.48
N ILE A 126 14.47 -5.89 -12.93
CA ILE A 126 13.59 -5.01 -12.14
C ILE A 126 13.16 -5.69 -10.83
N ASN A 127 12.90 -7.00 -10.86
CA ASN A 127 12.45 -7.75 -9.68
C ASN A 127 13.56 -8.09 -8.69
N SER A 128 14.83 -8.06 -9.12
CA SER A 128 15.99 -8.20 -8.23
C SER A 128 16.09 -7.06 -7.21
N VAL A 129 15.50 -5.90 -7.52
CA VAL A 129 15.59 -4.69 -6.69
C VAL A 129 14.40 -4.60 -5.71
N PRO A 130 14.62 -4.15 -4.46
CA PRO A 130 13.55 -3.98 -3.49
C PRO A 130 12.43 -3.06 -3.99
N LYS A 131 11.19 -3.36 -3.59
CA LYS A 131 9.96 -2.69 -4.10
C LYS A 131 10.00 -1.16 -4.06
N ASN A 132 10.68 -0.58 -3.08
CA ASN A 132 10.73 0.87 -2.88
C ASN A 132 11.56 1.59 -3.97
N TYR A 133 12.52 0.89 -4.57
CA TYR A 133 13.48 1.46 -5.53
C TYR A 133 13.19 1.07 -6.99
N LYS A 134 12.21 0.19 -7.26
CA LYS A 134 11.90 -0.28 -8.62
C LYS A 134 11.57 0.87 -9.59
N SER A 135 10.72 1.79 -9.14
CA SER A 135 10.35 2.95 -9.97
C SER A 135 11.52 3.91 -10.19
N GLU A 136 12.43 4.03 -9.23
CA GLU A 136 13.62 4.87 -9.36
C GLU A 136 14.59 4.26 -10.37
N LEU A 137 14.84 2.95 -10.28
CA LEU A 137 15.66 2.22 -11.24
C LEU A 137 15.15 2.41 -12.68
N ILE A 138 13.86 2.18 -12.92
CA ILE A 138 13.26 2.28 -14.26
C ILE A 138 13.36 3.73 -14.77
N ASN A 139 13.04 4.70 -13.92
CA ASN A 139 13.09 6.11 -14.31
C ASN A 139 14.51 6.59 -14.61
N GLU A 140 15.51 6.21 -13.80
CA GLU A 140 16.91 6.58 -14.04
C GLU A 140 17.45 5.92 -15.31
N ALA A 141 17.15 4.63 -15.53
CA ALA A 141 17.53 3.93 -16.75
C ALA A 141 16.94 4.62 -17.99
N LEU A 142 15.63 4.94 -17.97
CA LEU A 142 14.97 5.63 -19.09
C LEU A 142 15.51 7.06 -19.27
N ARG A 143 15.72 7.82 -18.19
CA ARG A 143 16.29 9.17 -18.27
C ARG A 143 17.68 9.17 -18.89
N LYS A 144 18.53 8.20 -18.55
CA LYS A 144 19.85 8.06 -19.14
C LYS A 144 19.76 7.82 -20.65
N VAL A 145 18.92 6.88 -21.08
CA VAL A 145 18.70 6.58 -22.51
C VAL A 145 18.12 7.78 -23.25
N PHE A 146 17.14 8.47 -22.68
CA PHE A 146 16.53 9.65 -23.31
C PHE A 146 17.51 10.82 -23.44
N LYS A 147 18.37 11.06 -22.44
CA LYS A 147 19.45 12.07 -22.54
C LYS A 147 20.46 11.72 -23.62
N GLU A 148 20.90 10.46 -23.68
CA GLU A 148 21.82 9.98 -24.72
C GLU A 148 21.24 10.13 -26.14
N LYS A 149 19.90 10.06 -26.27
CA LYS A 149 19.18 10.24 -27.53
C LYS A 149 18.71 11.68 -27.78
N GLY A 150 18.99 12.63 -26.88
CA GLY A 150 18.57 14.03 -27.01
C GLY A 150 17.06 14.26 -26.89
N LEU A 151 16.34 13.33 -26.26
CA LEU A 151 14.89 13.42 -26.01
C LEU A 151 14.56 14.12 -24.68
N LEU A 152 15.57 14.30 -23.81
CA LEU A 152 15.52 14.97 -22.50
C LEU A 152 16.81 15.74 -22.21
#